data_AF-A0A920ULU3-F1
#
_entry.id   AF-A0A920ULU3-F1
#
_cell.length_a   1.000
_cell.length_b   1.000
_cell.length_c   1.000
_cell.angle_alpha   90.00
_cell.angle_beta   90.00
_cell.angle_gamma   90.00
#
_symmetry.space_group_name_H-M   'P 1'
#
loop_
_entity.id
_entity.type
_entity.pdbx_description
1 polymer ?
#
loop_
_entity_poly.entity_id
_entity_poly.type
_entity_poly.pdbx_seq_one_letter_code
_entity_poly.pdbx_strand_id
1 'polypeptide(L)'
;MEAGTDYPDPDHLPDEIKFGNTSYAESPESEHNWALRGTITEEQGEIHVAQGKVIGGGSSINGQAMPRGLPEDFDSWALWVMMNGLMTKYSILSKM
;
A
#
# COMPACT_ATOMS: atom_id res chain seq x y z
N MET A 1 1.49 1.12 -17.56
CA MET A 1 2.29 -0.12 -17.50
C MET A 1 2.68 -0.28 -16.04
N GLU A 2 2.21 -1.34 -15.38
CA GLU A 2 2.67 -1.64 -14.03
C GLU A 2 4.11 -2.12 -14.07
N ALA A 3 4.83 -1.99 -12.96
CA ALA A 3 6.25 -2.26 -12.94
C ALA A 3 6.54 -3.69 -12.47
N GLY A 4 7.45 -4.38 -13.16
CA GLY A 4 7.79 -5.78 -12.91
C GLY A 4 7.49 -6.68 -14.10
N THR A 5 7.74 -7.98 -13.94
CA THR A 5 7.42 -8.98 -14.95
C THR A 5 5.91 -9.11 -15.07
N ASP A 6 5.41 -9.04 -16.30
CA ASP A 6 4.04 -9.42 -16.62
C ASP A 6 4.04 -10.91 -17.00
N TYR A 7 3.08 -11.67 -16.44
CA TYR A 7 2.87 -13.09 -16.73
C TYR A 7 1.47 -13.25 -17.37
N PRO A 8 1.34 -13.07 -18.70
CA PRO A 8 0.04 -13.09 -19.37
C PRO A 8 -0.62 -14.47 -19.35
N ASP A 9 0.20 -15.51 -19.28
CA ASP A 9 -0.24 -16.89 -19.13
C ASP A 9 -0.14 -17.31 -17.65
N PRO A 10 -1.27 -17.59 -16.98
CA PRO A 10 -1.28 -18.04 -15.58
C PRO A 10 -0.50 -19.33 -15.31
N ASP A 11 -0.20 -20.13 -16.33
CA ASP A 11 0.62 -21.33 -16.19
C ASP A 11 2.11 -21.01 -16.02
N HIS A 12 2.54 -19.80 -16.38
CA HIS A 12 3.90 -19.30 -16.18
C HIS A 12 4.05 -18.44 -14.92
N LEU A 13 2.97 -18.21 -14.17
CA LEU A 13 3.01 -17.43 -12.94
C LEU A 13 3.80 -18.22 -11.87
N PRO A 14 4.85 -17.63 -11.25
CA PRO A 14 5.63 -18.31 -10.21
C PRO A 14 4.76 -18.72 -9.03
N ASP A 15 5.05 -19.87 -8.43
CA ASP A 15 4.25 -20.44 -7.33
C ASP A 15 4.11 -19.48 -6.14
N GLU A 16 5.13 -18.69 -5.83
CA GLU A 16 5.12 -17.68 -4.76
C GLU A 16 4.13 -16.52 -4.99
N ILE A 17 3.78 -16.25 -6.25
CA ILE A 17 2.78 -15.24 -6.64
C ILE A 17 1.42 -15.89 -6.85
N LYS A 18 1.40 -17.09 -7.43
CA LYS A 18 0.20 -17.86 -7.72
C LYS A 18 -0.50 -18.36 -6.46
N PHE A 19 0.28 -18.75 -5.44
CA PHE A 19 -0.22 -19.33 -4.21
C PHE A 19 0.29 -18.53 -3.01
N GLY A 20 -0.61 -17.84 -2.31
CA GLY A 20 -0.31 -17.13 -1.05
C GLY A 20 -0.15 -18.04 0.16
N ASN A 21 0.37 -19.26 -0.04
CA ASN A 21 0.62 -20.23 1.04
C ASN A 21 1.88 -19.90 1.86
N THR A 22 2.69 -18.94 1.38
CA THR A 22 3.92 -18.48 2.03
C THR A 22 4.01 -16.96 1.94
N SER A 23 4.88 -16.35 2.75
CA SER A 23 5.21 -14.92 2.66
C SER A 23 6.46 -14.64 1.81
N TYR A 24 6.94 -15.60 1.01
CA TYR A 24 8.21 -15.45 0.30
C TYR A 24 8.19 -14.30 -0.71
N ALA A 25 7.05 -14.07 -1.39
CA ALA A 25 6.90 -12.93 -2.31
C ALA A 25 7.05 -11.56 -1.62
N GLU A 26 6.84 -11.49 -0.29
CA GLU A 26 7.10 -10.28 0.49
C GLU A 26 8.57 -10.15 0.88
N SER A 27 9.39 -11.21 0.81
CA SER A 27 10.79 -11.22 1.21
C SER A 27 11.62 -10.19 0.46
N PRO A 28 12.64 -9.56 1.09
CA PRO A 28 13.62 -8.75 0.37
C PRO A 28 14.44 -9.54 -0.66
N GLU A 29 14.39 -10.88 -0.61
CA GLU A 29 15.07 -11.78 -1.55
C GLU A 29 14.24 -12.12 -2.81
N SER A 30 12.93 -11.84 -2.81
CA SER A 30 12.09 -12.14 -3.97
C SER A 30 12.34 -11.14 -5.10
N GLU A 31 12.44 -11.64 -6.33
CA GLU A 31 12.54 -10.80 -7.54
C GLU A 31 11.26 -10.00 -7.83
N HIS A 32 10.14 -10.42 -7.23
CA HIS A 32 8.82 -9.78 -7.33
C HIS A 32 8.57 -8.73 -6.26
N ASN A 33 9.58 -8.41 -5.45
CA ASN A 33 9.53 -7.35 -4.46
C ASN A 33 10.51 -6.24 -4.82
N TRP A 34 10.08 -4.99 -4.74
CA TRP A 34 11.00 -3.85 -4.83
C TRP A 34 12.00 -3.79 -3.68
N ALA A 35 11.69 -4.48 -2.57
CA ALA A 35 12.52 -4.55 -1.37
C ALA A 35 12.95 -3.16 -0.87
N LEU A 36 11.98 -2.25 -0.78
CA LEU A 36 12.23 -0.86 -0.38
C LEU A 36 12.77 -0.80 1.06
N ARG A 37 13.44 0.32 1.36
CA ARG A 37 13.94 0.62 2.71
C ARG A 37 13.29 1.91 3.19
N GLY A 38 12.78 1.89 4.42
CA GLY A 38 12.15 3.04 5.06
C GLY A 38 12.67 3.22 6.47
N THR A 39 12.97 4.46 6.86
CA THR A 39 13.29 4.79 8.26
C THR A 39 12.00 4.94 9.05
N ILE A 40 11.84 4.19 10.14
CA ILE A 40 10.65 4.28 11.00
C ILE A 40 10.73 5.50 11.91
N THR A 41 11.79 5.55 12.72
CA THR A 41 12.18 6.69 13.57
C THR A 41 13.71 6.74 13.62
N GLU A 42 14.28 7.83 14.14
CA GLU A 42 15.73 7.94 14.34
C GLU A 42 16.29 6.81 15.23
N GLU A 43 15.54 6.41 16.27
CA GLU A 43 15.94 5.33 17.19
C GLU A 43 15.81 3.93 16.57
N GLN A 44 14.73 3.68 15.83
CA GLN A 44 14.45 2.35 15.27
C GLN A 44 15.17 2.08 13.96
N GLY A 45 15.66 3.12 13.29
CA GLY A 45 16.43 3.00 12.05
C GLY A 45 15.62 2.52 10.85
N GLU A 46 16.32 1.95 9.87
CA GLU A 46 15.73 1.49 8.62
C GLU A 46 15.21 0.06 8.69
N ILE A 47 14.00 -0.14 8.18
CA ILE A 47 13.39 -1.45 7.96
C ILE A 47 13.18 -1.72 6.48
N HIS A 48 12.93 -2.99 6.18
CA HIS A 48 12.45 -3.41 4.87
C HIS A 48 10.94 -3.12 4.77
N VAL A 49 10.53 -2.64 3.59
CA VAL A 49 9.15 -2.35 3.23
C VAL A 49 8.83 -3.11 1.94
N ALA A 50 7.97 -4.12 2.05
CA ALA A 50 7.54 -4.91 0.90
C ALA A 50 6.64 -4.07 -0.03
N GLN A 51 6.96 -4.09 -1.32
CA GLN A 51 6.14 -3.48 -2.37
C GLN A 51 6.25 -4.31 -3.63
N GLY A 52 5.11 -4.80 -4.13
CA GLY A 52 5.09 -5.70 -5.29
C GLY A 52 5.68 -5.05 -6.55
N LYS A 53 6.56 -5.80 -7.20
CA LYS A 53 7.19 -5.55 -8.50
C LYS A 53 6.74 -6.63 -9.49
N VAL A 54 5.44 -6.70 -9.68
CA VAL A 54 4.72 -7.65 -10.55
C VAL A 54 3.35 -7.05 -10.83
N ILE A 55 2.65 -7.52 -11.85
CA ILE A 55 1.26 -7.11 -12.13
C ILE A 55 0.37 -7.29 -10.89
N GLY A 56 -0.47 -6.31 -10.60
CA GLY A 56 -1.26 -6.16 -9.37
C GLY A 56 -0.49 -5.50 -8.21
N GLY A 57 0.83 -5.29 -8.34
CA GLY A 57 1.65 -4.63 -7.33
C GLY A 57 1.54 -5.30 -5.96
N GLY A 58 1.35 -4.50 -4.91
CA GLY A 58 1.28 -5.00 -3.53
C GLY A 58 0.18 -6.03 -3.28
N SER A 59 -0.93 -6.02 -4.03
CA SER A 59 -1.99 -7.01 -3.83
C SER A 59 -1.61 -8.42 -4.27
N SER A 60 -0.63 -8.54 -5.17
CA SER A 60 -0.16 -9.84 -5.69
C SER A 60 0.85 -10.52 -4.76
N ILE A 61 1.37 -9.79 -3.76
CA ILE A 61 2.37 -10.33 -2.84
C ILE A 61 1.93 -10.29 -1.37
N ASN A 62 0.79 -9.68 -1.04
CA ASN A 62 0.37 -9.50 0.35
C ASN A 62 -0.15 -10.78 1.02
N GLY A 63 -0.36 -10.73 2.33
CA GLY A 63 -0.97 -11.81 3.13
C GLY A 63 -2.45 -12.14 2.87
N GLN A 64 -3.04 -11.75 1.74
CA GLN A 64 -4.38 -12.13 1.25
C GLN A 64 -5.58 -11.79 2.16
N ALA A 65 -5.36 -11.00 3.21
CA ALA A 65 -6.42 -10.50 4.05
C ALA A 65 -7.15 -9.34 3.36
N MET A 66 -8.49 -9.37 3.39
CA MET A 66 -9.33 -8.30 2.86
C MET A 66 -10.26 -7.70 3.93
N PRO A 67 -9.71 -7.15 5.03
CA PRO A 67 -10.52 -6.44 6.01
C PRO A 67 -11.04 -5.11 5.44
N ARG A 68 -12.15 -4.63 5.99
CA ARG A 68 -12.64 -3.27 5.76
C ARG A 68 -12.38 -2.44 7.02
N GLY A 69 -12.22 -1.12 6.83
CA GLY A 69 -12.19 -0.19 7.95
C GLY A 69 -13.48 -0.23 8.76
N LEU A 70 -13.43 0.24 10.00
CA LEU A 70 -14.61 0.43 10.81
C LEU A 70 -15.41 1.64 10.29
N PRO A 71 -16.74 1.69 10.47
CA PRO A 71 -17.54 2.85 10.10
C PRO A 71 -16.96 4.19 10.60
N GLU A 72 -16.42 4.20 11.82
CA GLU A 72 -15.85 5.38 12.48
C GLU A 72 -14.60 5.92 11.75
N ASP A 73 -13.82 5.05 11.10
CA ASP A 73 -12.67 5.47 10.29
C ASP A 73 -13.15 6.35 9.14
N PHE A 74 -14.21 5.93 8.43
CA PHE A 74 -14.78 6.68 7.32
C PHE A 74 -15.44 7.99 7.79
N ASP A 75 -16.14 7.96 8.92
CA ASP A 75 -16.73 9.17 9.53
C ASP A 75 -15.63 10.18 9.90
N SER A 76 -14.51 9.71 10.46
CA SER A 76 -13.38 10.56 10.82
C SER A 76 -12.77 11.25 9.59
N TRP A 77 -12.65 10.55 8.46
CA TRP A 77 -12.16 11.13 7.21
C TRP A 77 -13.12 12.18 6.65
N ALA A 78 -14.43 11.89 6.67
CA ALA A 78 -15.44 12.84 6.24
C ALA A 78 -15.43 14.12 7.09
N LEU A 79 -15.35 13.97 8.42
CA LEU A 79 -15.22 15.10 9.35
C LEU A 79 -13.96 15.92 9.07
N TRP A 80 -12.80 15.27 8.86
CA TRP A 80 -11.56 15.96 8.53
C TRP A 80 -11.70 16.81 7.24
N VAL A 81 -12.29 16.25 6.18
CA VAL A 81 -12.55 16.98 4.94
C VAL A 81 -13.48 18.17 5.18
N MET A 82 -14.57 17.97 5.94
CA MET A 82 -15.53 19.04 6.25
C MET A 82 -14.89 20.17 7.05
N MET A 83 -14.11 19.86 8.09
CA MET A 83 -13.45 20.85 8.93
C MET A 83 -12.41 21.65 8.15
N ASN A 84 -11.55 21.00 7.36
CA ASN A 84 -10.55 21.70 6.56
C ASN A 84 -11.18 22.55 5.43
N GLY A 85 -12.26 22.07 4.82
CA GLY A 85 -13.02 22.83 3.83
C GLY A 85 -13.71 24.07 4.43
N LEU A 86 -14.30 23.95 5.62
CA LEU A 86 -14.92 25.07 6.35
C LEU A 86 -13.86 26.09 6.77
N MET A 87 -12.74 25.66 7.36
CA MET A 87 -11.64 26.55 7.75
C MET A 87 -11.08 27.32 6.55
N THR A 88 -10.98 26.69 5.38
CA THR A 88 -10.56 27.36 4.14
C THR A 88 -11.54 28.45 3.71
N LYS A 89 -12.86 28.19 3.79
CA LYS A 89 -13.90 29.19 3.47
C LYS A 89 -13.90 30.37 4.44
N TYR A 90 -13.80 30.12 5.75
CA TYR A 90 -13.74 31.19 6.75
C TYR A 90 -12.49 32.08 6.58
N SER A 91 -11.34 31.50 6.23
CA SER A 91 -10.10 32.25 5.94
C SER A 91 -10.22 33.17 4.72
N ILE A 92 -10.99 32.78 3.70
CA ILE A 92 -11.24 33.61 2.51
C ILE A 92 -12.20 34.75 2.84
N LEU A 93 -13.28 34.46 3.59
CA LEU A 93 -14.29 35.45 3.96
C LEU A 93 -13.81 36.47 5.00
N SER A 94 -12.85 36.12 5.87
CA SER A 94 -12.28 37.06 6.85
C SER A 94 -11.23 38.01 6.28
N LYS A 95 -10.82 37.81 5.02
CA LYS A 95 -9.86 38.65 4.28
C LYS A 95 -10.53 39.59 3.27
N MET A 96 -11.88 39.58 3.20
CA MET A 96 -12.69 40.57 2.48
C MET A 96 -13.26 41.58 3.47
#